data_AF-A0A527G1E7-F1
#
_entry.id   AF-A0A527G1E7-F1
#
_cell.length_a   1.000
_cell.length_b   1.000
_cell.length_c   1.000
_cell.angle_alpha   90.00
_cell.angle_beta   90.00
_cell.angle_gamma   90.00
#
_symmetry.space_group_name_H-M   'P 1'
#
loop_
_entity.id
_entity.type
_entity.pdbx_description
1 polymer ?
#
loop_
_entity_poly.entity_id
_entity_poly.type
_entity_poly.pdbx_seq_one_letter_code
_entity_poly.pdbx_strand_id
1 'polypeptide(L)'
;DPSKRRAPAMLTTDLALRVDPAYEKISRRFHEHPDQFADAFARAWYKLTHRDMGPVVRYLGPLVPKEELIWQDPIPAVDHELVSEQDIASLKAKILASGLSVS
;
A
#
# COMPACT_ATOMS: atom_id res chain seq x y z
N ASP A 1 38.80 -14.87 11.12
CA ASP A 1 39.29 -15.00 12.50
C ASP A 1 38.14 -14.74 13.47
N PRO A 2 37.54 -15.80 14.03
CA PRO A 2 36.42 -15.71 14.97
C PRO A 2 36.79 -15.09 16.33
N SER A 3 38.08 -14.91 16.63
CA SER A 3 38.56 -14.21 17.83
C SER A 3 38.49 -12.69 17.71
N LYS A 4 38.45 -12.16 16.48
CA LYS A 4 38.35 -10.71 16.25
C LYS A 4 36.96 -10.19 16.63
N ARG A 5 36.92 -8.99 17.20
CA ARG A 5 35.71 -8.21 17.46
C ARG A 5 35.84 -6.86 16.74
N ARG A 6 34.70 -6.23 16.43
CA ARG A 6 34.61 -4.93 15.78
C ARG A 6 33.69 -4.03 16.60
N ALA A 7 34.05 -2.76 16.70
CA ALA A 7 33.18 -1.76 17.31
C ALA A 7 31.94 -1.54 16.43
N PRO A 8 30.75 -1.29 17.01
CA PRO A 8 29.59 -0.85 16.24
C PRO A 8 29.89 0.47 15.51
N ALA A 9 29.41 0.59 14.28
CA ALA A 9 29.47 1.80 13.47
C ALA A 9 28.09 2.10 12.91
N MET A 10 27.81 3.38 12.65
CA MET A 10 26.54 3.87 12.10
C MET A 10 26.83 4.79 10.92
N LEU A 11 25.97 4.76 9.91
CA LEU A 11 26.01 5.72 8.80
C LEU A 11 25.37 7.04 9.22
N THR A 12 25.66 8.09 8.45
CA THR A 12 24.99 9.39 8.62
C THR A 12 23.47 9.26 8.51
N THR A 13 22.98 8.41 7.60
CA THR A 13 21.55 8.13 7.44
C THR A 13 20.94 7.38 8.61
N ASP A 14 21.70 6.51 9.29
CA ASP A 14 21.21 5.81 10.48
C ASP A 14 21.09 6.79 11.66
N LEU A 15 22.09 7.66 11.82
CA LEU A 15 22.07 8.71 12.85
C LEU A 15 20.94 9.72 12.63
N ALA A 16 20.57 10.00 11.36
CA ALA A 16 19.45 10.87 11.02
C ALA A 16 18.14 10.43 11.70
N LEU A 17 17.92 9.11 11.88
CA LEU A 17 16.73 8.57 12.56
C LEU A 17 16.69 8.91 14.06
N ARG A 18 17.84 9.24 14.66
CA ARG A 18 17.93 9.63 16.08
C ARG A 18 18.00 11.15 16.28
N VAL A 19 18.58 11.89 15.34
CA VAL A 19 18.84 13.33 15.53
C VAL A 19 17.71 14.22 15.01
N ASP A 20 16.98 13.80 13.98
CA ASP A 20 15.83 14.55 13.49
C ASP A 20 14.67 14.51 14.52
N PRO A 21 14.07 15.64 14.93
CA PRO A 21 13.05 15.66 15.98
C PRO A 21 11.77 14.89 15.67
N ALA A 22 11.44 14.67 14.38
CA ALA A 22 10.27 13.89 13.99
C ALA A 22 10.61 12.40 13.95
N TYR A 23 11.73 12.02 13.37
CA TYR A 23 12.17 10.62 13.34
C TYR A 23 12.57 10.10 14.72
N GLU A 24 13.17 10.93 15.58
CA GLU A 24 13.57 10.52 16.94
C GLU A 24 12.39 9.99 17.74
N LYS A 25 11.23 10.65 17.66
CA LYS A 25 10.00 10.21 18.35
C LYS A 25 9.52 8.86 17.83
N ILE A 26 9.62 8.64 16.51
CA ILE A 26 9.24 7.37 15.88
C ILE A 26 10.22 6.27 16.31
N SER A 27 11.53 6.53 16.22
CA SER A 27 12.59 5.60 16.60
C SER A 27 12.56 5.25 18.08
N ARG A 28 12.30 6.23 18.97
CA ARG A 28 12.12 5.99 20.41
C ARG A 28 10.93 5.09 20.69
N ARG A 29 9.78 5.35 20.06
CA ARG A 29 8.60 4.49 20.18
C ARG A 29 8.90 3.06 19.72
N PHE A 30 9.60 2.88 18.59
CA PHE A 30 9.97 1.56 18.09
C PHE A 30 11.03 0.86 18.95
N HIS A 31 11.92 1.61 19.59
CA HIS A 31 12.87 1.07 20.56
C HIS A 31 12.16 0.55 21.83
N GLU A 32 11.19 1.32 22.33
CA GLU A 32 10.40 1.01 23.53
C GLU A 32 9.30 -0.04 23.25
N HIS A 33 8.84 -0.16 22.01
CA HIS A 33 7.81 -1.10 21.55
C HIS A 33 8.26 -1.87 20.29
N PRO A 34 9.11 -2.91 20.44
CA PRO A 34 9.65 -3.67 19.31
C PRO A 34 8.59 -4.41 18.49
N ASP A 35 7.45 -4.75 19.09
CA ASP A 35 6.28 -5.34 18.42
C ASP A 35 5.66 -4.39 17.40
N GLN A 36 5.50 -3.11 17.75
CA GLN A 36 5.02 -2.09 16.83
C GLN A 36 6.01 -1.85 15.68
N PHE A 37 7.32 -1.95 15.96
CA PHE A 37 8.32 -1.87 14.92
C PHE A 37 8.22 -3.04 13.94
N ALA A 38 8.06 -4.26 14.45
CA ALA A 38 7.93 -5.45 13.61
C ALA A 38 6.71 -5.38 12.69
N ASP A 39 5.53 -4.97 13.20
CA ASP A 39 4.33 -4.79 12.38
C ASP A 39 4.51 -3.68 11.34
N ALA A 40 5.00 -2.50 11.75
CA ALA A 40 5.20 -1.38 10.85
C ALA A 40 6.20 -1.70 9.74
N PHE A 41 7.31 -2.38 10.07
CA PHE A 41 8.30 -2.79 9.09
C PHE A 41 7.74 -3.83 8.11
N ALA A 42 7.00 -4.83 8.60
CA ALA A 42 6.38 -5.84 7.75
C ALA A 42 5.39 -5.21 6.75
N ARG A 43 4.53 -4.29 7.23
CA ARG A 43 3.57 -3.55 6.39
C ARG A 43 4.28 -2.63 5.37
N ALA A 44 5.32 -1.91 5.80
CA ALA A 44 6.09 -1.04 4.92
C ALA A 44 6.87 -1.83 3.85
N TRP A 45 7.42 -3.00 4.22
CA TRP A 45 8.11 -3.88 3.29
C TRP A 45 7.17 -4.48 2.24
N TYR A 46 5.98 -4.94 2.68
CA TYR A 46 4.95 -5.42 1.76
C TYR A 46 4.55 -4.31 0.78
N LYS A 47 4.25 -3.11 1.28
CA LYS A 47 3.97 -1.94 0.43
C LYS A 47 5.11 -1.63 -0.54
N LEU A 48 6.37 -1.59 -0.08
CA LEU A 48 7.54 -1.28 -0.91
C LEU A 48 7.63 -2.21 -2.12
N THR A 49 7.36 -3.49 -1.91
CA THR A 49 7.50 -4.56 -2.91
C THR A 49 6.27 -4.80 -3.78
N HIS A 50 5.16 -4.12 -3.50
CA HIS A 50 3.89 -4.32 -4.20
C HIS A 50 3.22 -3.03 -4.69
N ARG A 51 3.74 -1.84 -4.33
CA ARG A 51 3.15 -0.54 -4.69
C ARG A 51 3.01 -0.27 -6.19
N ASP A 52 3.77 -0.96 -7.02
CA ASP A 52 3.75 -0.86 -8.48
C ASP A 52 3.03 -2.03 -9.16
N MET A 53 2.45 -2.96 -8.39
CA MET A 53 1.70 -4.10 -8.92
C MET A 53 0.25 -3.76 -9.32
N GLY A 54 -0.23 -2.54 -9.08
CA GLY A 54 -1.59 -2.14 -9.44
C GLY A 54 -2.68 -2.84 -8.60
N PRO A 55 -3.90 -3.01 -9.13
CA PRO A 55 -5.05 -3.53 -8.39
C PRO A 55 -4.83 -4.92 -7.79
N VAL A 56 -5.42 -5.17 -6.62
CA VAL A 56 -5.25 -6.43 -5.86
C VAL A 56 -5.66 -7.68 -6.65
N VAL A 57 -6.58 -7.54 -7.61
CA VAL A 57 -7.00 -8.64 -8.52
C VAL A 57 -5.85 -9.21 -9.37
N ARG A 58 -4.71 -8.50 -9.46
CA ARG A 58 -3.50 -8.98 -10.14
C ARG A 58 -2.61 -9.86 -9.27
N TYR A 59 -2.86 -9.94 -7.96
CA TYR A 59 -1.98 -10.61 -7.02
C TYR A 59 -2.32 -12.11 -7.00
N LEU A 60 -1.29 -12.96 -7.14
CA LEU A 60 -1.45 -14.40 -7.30
C LEU A 60 -0.71 -15.17 -6.22
N GLY A 61 -1.25 -16.33 -5.84
CA GLY A 61 -0.61 -17.26 -4.90
C GLY A 61 -1.24 -17.27 -3.50
N PRO A 62 -0.89 -18.26 -2.68
CA PRO A 62 -1.58 -18.53 -1.41
C PRO A 62 -1.23 -17.57 -0.28
N LEU A 63 -0.21 -16.72 -0.46
CA LEU A 63 0.30 -15.81 0.57
C LEU A 63 -0.16 -14.36 0.39
N VAL A 64 -1.07 -14.10 -0.55
CA VAL A 64 -1.67 -12.76 -0.69
C VAL A 64 -2.45 -12.44 0.58
N PRO A 65 -2.11 -11.36 1.31
CA PRO A 65 -2.84 -10.95 2.50
C PRO A 65 -4.32 -10.68 2.19
N LYS A 66 -5.19 -11.00 3.14
CA LYS A 66 -6.64 -10.73 3.03
C LYS A 66 -7.04 -9.31 3.46
N GLU A 67 -6.15 -8.61 4.13
CA GLU A 67 -6.37 -7.23 4.54
C GLU A 67 -6.30 -6.32 3.31
N GLU A 68 -7.33 -5.52 3.08
CA GLU A 68 -7.28 -4.46 2.07
C GLU A 68 -6.50 -3.26 2.59
N LEU A 69 -5.51 -2.82 1.83
CA LEU A 69 -4.65 -1.72 2.23
C LEU A 69 -4.97 -0.48 1.42
N ILE A 70 -5.22 0.65 2.10
CA ILE A 70 -5.65 1.91 1.44
C ILE A 70 -4.73 2.37 0.30
N TRP A 71 -3.42 2.09 0.38
CA TRP A 71 -2.48 2.48 -0.68
C TRP A 71 -2.62 1.69 -1.98
N GLN A 72 -3.40 0.60 -1.97
CA GLN A 72 -3.73 -0.19 -3.14
C GLN A 72 -4.92 0.38 -3.94
N ASP A 73 -5.52 1.48 -3.46
CA ASP A 73 -6.74 2.08 -4.00
C ASP A 73 -7.84 1.01 -4.20
N PRO A 74 -8.29 0.34 -3.11
CA PRO A 74 -9.18 -0.81 -3.21
C PRO A 74 -10.51 -0.45 -3.88
N ILE A 75 -10.93 -1.30 -4.82
CA ILE A 75 -12.21 -1.20 -5.51
C ILE A 75 -13.15 -2.22 -4.88
N PRO A 76 -14.33 -1.81 -4.38
CA PRO A 76 -15.30 -2.74 -3.82
C PRO A 76 -15.68 -3.83 -4.82
N ALA A 77 -15.93 -5.02 -4.30
CA ALA A 77 -16.48 -6.10 -5.11
C ALA A 77 -17.87 -5.68 -5.64
N VAL A 78 -18.16 -6.05 -6.88
CA VAL A 78 -19.51 -5.91 -7.43
C VAL A 78 -20.40 -6.95 -6.75
N ASP A 79 -21.45 -6.48 -6.08
CA ASP A 79 -22.42 -7.29 -5.32
C ASP A 79 -23.84 -7.24 -5.90
N HIS A 80 -23.99 -6.68 -7.12
CA HIS A 80 -25.26 -6.53 -7.82
C HIS A 80 -25.18 -7.07 -9.26
N GLU A 81 -26.34 -7.22 -9.90
CA GLU A 81 -26.42 -7.62 -11.31
C GLU A 81 -25.79 -6.55 -12.21
N LEU A 82 -25.03 -7.00 -13.21
CA LEU A 82 -24.46 -6.11 -14.22
C LEU A 82 -25.50 -5.80 -15.29
N VAL A 83 -25.40 -4.59 -15.86
CA VAL A 83 -26.28 -4.14 -16.94
C VAL A 83 -26.22 -5.07 -18.14
N SER A 84 -27.39 -5.36 -18.73
CA SER A 84 -27.51 -6.16 -19.96
C SER A 84 -27.10 -5.37 -21.20
N GLU A 85 -27.00 -6.04 -22.35
CA GLU A 85 -26.76 -5.35 -23.64
C GLU A 85 -27.89 -4.36 -23.98
N GLN A 86 -29.14 -4.70 -23.65
CA GLN A 86 -30.30 -3.82 -23.82
C GLN A 86 -30.19 -2.57 -22.94
N ASP A 87 -29.76 -2.73 -21.68
CA ASP A 87 -29.56 -1.62 -20.75
C ASP A 87 -28.45 -0.69 -21.26
N ILE A 88 -27.33 -1.25 -21.73
CA ILE A 88 -26.21 -0.48 -22.29
C ILE A 88 -26.68 0.35 -23.50
N ALA A 89 -27.46 -0.23 -24.41
CA ALA A 89 -27.99 0.48 -25.57
C ALA A 89 -28.93 1.64 -25.16
N SER A 90 -29.83 1.36 -24.20
CA SER A 90 -30.76 2.36 -23.64
C SER A 90 -30.04 3.51 -22.96
N LEU A 91 -29.01 3.22 -22.14
CA LEU A 91 -28.22 4.21 -21.43
C LEU A 91 -27.42 5.12 -22.38
N LYS A 92 -26.79 4.55 -23.42
CA LYS A 92 -26.07 5.33 -24.44
C LYS A 92 -26.99 6.34 -25.15
N ALA A 93 -28.19 5.91 -25.54
CA ALA A 93 -29.17 6.81 -26.17
C ALA A 93 -29.60 7.94 -25.24
N LYS A 94 -29.82 7.65 -23.94
CA LYS A 94 -30.14 8.67 -22.93
C LYS A 94 -29.01 9.68 -22.72
N ILE A 95 -27.76 9.22 -22.67
CA ILE A 95 -26.59 10.10 -22.53
C ILE A 95 -26.46 11.03 -23.74
N LEU A 96 -26.62 10.52 -24.96
CA LEU A 96 -26.57 11.36 -26.18
C LEU A 96 -27.71 12.39 -26.22
N ALA A 97 -28.90 12.02 -25.74
CA ALA A 97 -30.03 12.93 -25.64
C ALA A 97 -29.91 13.96 -24.50
N SER A 98 -28.92 13.85 -23.61
CA SER A 98 -28.76 14.75 -22.46
C SER A 98 -28.24 16.14 -22.82
N GLY A 99 -27.78 16.34 -24.06
CA GLY A 99 -27.19 17.61 -24.51
C GLY A 99 -25.71 17.78 -24.14
N LEU A 100 -25.08 16.76 -23.53
CA LEU A 100 -23.63 16.72 -23.37
C LEU A 100 -22.94 16.64 -24.73
N SER A 101 -22.06 17.61 -25.01
CA SER A 101 -21.26 17.62 -26.22
C SER A 101 -20.14 16.58 -26.16
N VAL A 102 -19.68 16.17 -27.34
CA VAL A 102 -18.50 15.29 -27.48
C VAL A 102 -17.20 16.08 -27.27
N SER A 103 -17.25 17.42 -27.32
CA SER A 103 -16.11 18.35 -27.22
C SER A 103 -16.50 19.64 -26.53
#